data_AF-A0A093XBP7-F1
#
_entry.id   AF-A0A093XBP7-F1
#
_cell.length_a   1.000
_cell.length_b   1.000
_cell.length_c   1.000
_cell.angle_alpha   90.00
_cell.angle_beta   90.00
_cell.angle_gamma   90.00
#
_symmetry.space_group_name_H-M   'P 1'
#
loop_
_entity.id
_entity.type
_entity.pdbx_description
1 polymer ?
#
loop_
_entity_poly.entity_id
_entity_poly.type
_entity_poly.pdbx_seq_one_letter_code
_entity_poly.pdbx_strand_id
1 'polypeptide(L)'
;MENYVRNVATLLQPIPHSQNTYSSLYVPVALLGSATLRGGPTRGGSGRVAILFSLLATSAFNLRATNNAGAFDEVARTLRLKAFDWLQMALEELPELHHGTRDVCGSAASQMYESAISAILTLITADIMEGSMSEYQVHLNGVNRICKQMRDQSIEPDRRLVTISSFLTVLSDTTSVDLPPVPWSTTNAFPNSGSNMFTDDCNLEVTYGITATLANYIHQVTILSQNISHFISHNLPIHPTLLSACYEFSKTISSWSIDSENLACLPASNCNVSLGKIHILAFAQSLQIYFHTRVLPCTDTEMALYVQRVAEYLMEIETARAQQGRSLDVTASIMWPGFIASCEAEPDARDIWHEWWEGMQKYQIGNISKLWSVVKHAWAMRDEGLKEVPAWMPVLRCTGTKILAV
;
A
#
# COMPACT_ATOMS: atom_id res chain seq x y z
N MET A 1 2.92 16.78 -16.62
CA MET A 1 1.48 16.41 -16.51
C MET A 1 1.09 15.36 -17.55
N GLU A 2 1.37 15.56 -18.83
CA GLU A 2 1.05 14.57 -19.88
C GLU A 2 1.64 13.17 -19.57
N ASN A 3 2.91 13.09 -19.19
CA ASN A 3 3.53 11.83 -18.76
C ASN A 3 2.82 11.18 -17.55
N TYR A 4 2.35 11.98 -16.58
CA TYR A 4 1.59 11.45 -15.46
C TYR A 4 0.32 10.75 -15.94
N VAL A 5 -0.48 11.45 -16.75
CA VAL A 5 -1.78 10.97 -17.23
C VAL A 5 -1.64 9.75 -18.13
N ARG A 6 -0.64 9.75 -19.03
CA ARG A 6 -0.47 8.67 -20.03
C ARG A 6 0.28 7.46 -19.49
N ASN A 7 1.25 7.65 -18.60
CA ASN A 7 2.18 6.60 -18.21
C ASN A 7 2.05 6.28 -16.72
N VAL A 8 2.28 7.27 -15.85
CA VAL A 8 2.40 7.04 -14.40
C VAL A 8 1.10 6.55 -13.77
N ALA A 9 -0.04 7.15 -14.12
CA ALA A 9 -1.31 6.76 -13.51
C ALA A 9 -1.62 5.29 -13.76
N THR A 10 -1.34 4.77 -14.97
CA THR A 10 -1.54 3.35 -15.26
C THR A 10 -0.43 2.48 -14.66
N LEU A 11 0.81 2.96 -14.61
CA LEU A 11 1.91 2.26 -13.96
C LEU A 11 1.62 1.88 -12.50
N LEU A 12 0.93 2.75 -11.77
CA LEU A 12 0.63 2.61 -10.34
C LEU A 12 -0.48 1.59 -10.00
N GLN A 13 -1.16 1.03 -11.00
CA GLN A 13 -2.15 -0.04 -10.80
C GLN A 13 -1.63 -1.35 -11.41
N PRO A 14 -1.92 -2.53 -10.84
CA PRO A 14 -1.44 -3.80 -11.38
C PRO A 14 -2.15 -4.22 -12.68
N ILE A 15 -3.34 -3.67 -12.93
CA ILE A 15 -4.19 -4.04 -14.04
C ILE A 15 -4.70 -2.77 -14.75
N PRO A 16 -4.62 -2.66 -16.09
CA PRO A 16 -5.22 -1.55 -16.80
C PRO A 16 -6.74 -1.55 -16.63
N HIS A 17 -7.30 -0.43 -16.16
CA HIS A 17 -8.73 -0.27 -15.94
C HIS A 17 -9.21 1.14 -16.31
N SER A 18 -10.43 1.23 -16.86
CA SER A 18 -11.03 2.49 -17.30
C SER A 18 -11.34 3.44 -16.14
N GLN A 19 -11.61 2.89 -14.96
CA GLN A 19 -11.80 3.63 -13.71
C GLN A 19 -10.51 3.66 -12.88
N ASN A 20 -9.37 3.96 -13.50
CA ASN A 20 -8.11 4.12 -12.81
C ASN A 20 -8.23 5.20 -11.71
N THR A 21 -8.02 4.82 -10.46
CA THR A 21 -8.15 5.73 -9.30
C THR A 21 -7.12 6.86 -9.35
N TYR A 22 -5.86 6.57 -9.69
CA TYR A 22 -4.79 7.58 -9.77
C TYR A 22 -5.02 8.65 -10.83
N SER A 23 -5.75 8.31 -11.90
CA SER A 23 -6.18 9.26 -12.93
C SER A 23 -7.46 9.98 -12.52
N SER A 24 -8.54 9.22 -12.25
CA SER A 24 -9.89 9.78 -12.04
C SER A 24 -10.06 10.58 -10.74
N LEU A 25 -9.27 10.28 -9.70
CA LEU A 25 -9.33 10.97 -8.41
C LEU A 25 -8.46 12.24 -8.41
N TYR A 26 -7.21 12.14 -8.86
CA TYR A 26 -6.23 13.21 -8.66
C TYR A 26 -6.11 14.17 -9.85
N VAL A 27 -6.23 13.69 -11.09
CA VAL A 27 -5.99 14.52 -12.29
C VAL A 27 -6.98 15.68 -12.42
N PRO A 28 -8.31 15.48 -12.27
CA PRO A 28 -9.26 16.60 -12.35
C PRO A 28 -8.97 17.69 -11.30
N VAL A 29 -8.62 17.28 -10.07
CA VAL A 29 -8.32 18.20 -8.96
C VAL A 29 -7.01 18.96 -9.22
N ALA A 30 -5.98 18.30 -9.74
CA ALA A 30 -4.72 18.93 -10.13
C ALA A 30 -4.91 19.99 -11.22
N LEU A 31 -5.77 19.72 -12.22
CA LEU A 31 -6.07 20.69 -13.28
C LEU A 31 -6.76 21.94 -12.73
N LEU A 32 -7.68 21.78 -11.77
CA LEU A 32 -8.26 22.91 -11.04
C LEU A 32 -7.19 23.69 -10.25
N GLY A 33 -6.25 22.99 -9.61
CA GLY A 33 -5.09 23.60 -8.94
C GLY A 33 -4.25 24.46 -9.90
N SER A 34 -4.11 24.04 -11.16
CA SER A 34 -3.38 24.82 -12.18
C SER A 34 -4.08 26.14 -12.52
N ALA A 35 -5.41 26.17 -12.48
CA ALA A 35 -6.20 27.38 -12.68
C ALA A 35 -6.08 28.31 -11.46
N THR A 36 -6.16 27.76 -10.24
CA THR A 36 -5.93 28.50 -8.99
C THR A 36 -4.56 29.18 -8.96
N LEU A 37 -3.50 28.46 -9.37
CA LEU A 37 -2.14 29.01 -9.42
C LEU A 37 -2.03 30.22 -10.37
N ARG A 38 -2.79 30.26 -11.47
CA ARG A 38 -2.81 31.38 -12.43
C ARG A 38 -3.70 32.54 -11.98
N GLY A 39 -4.78 32.25 -11.26
CA GLY A 39 -5.79 33.23 -10.84
C GLY A 39 -5.44 34.04 -9.59
N GLY A 40 -4.34 33.69 -8.89
CA GLY A 40 -3.96 34.28 -7.61
C GLY A 40 -4.53 33.51 -6.41
N PRO A 41 -4.07 33.79 -5.18
CA PRO A 41 -4.44 33.01 -3.99
C PRO A 41 -5.93 33.14 -3.69
N THR A 42 -6.68 32.06 -3.88
CA THR A 42 -8.06 31.91 -3.42
C THR A 42 -8.09 30.99 -2.21
N ARG A 43 -8.72 31.43 -1.10
CA ARG A 43 -8.90 30.62 0.11
C ARG A 43 -9.51 29.26 -0.22
N GLY A 44 -8.90 28.17 0.28
CA GLY A 44 -9.36 26.80 0.04
C GLY A 44 -8.82 26.16 -1.25
N GLY A 45 -7.95 26.85 -1.98
CA GLY A 45 -7.33 26.35 -3.21
C GLY A 45 -5.99 25.63 -3.02
N SER A 46 -5.34 25.83 -1.87
CA SER A 46 -3.94 25.40 -1.64
C SER A 46 -3.75 23.89 -1.77
N GLY A 47 -4.71 23.08 -1.29
CA GLY A 47 -4.64 21.62 -1.44
C GLY A 47 -4.64 21.15 -2.90
N ARG A 48 -5.37 21.84 -3.78
CA ARG A 48 -5.42 21.51 -5.21
C ARG A 48 -4.09 21.82 -5.91
N VAL A 49 -3.44 22.92 -5.50
CA VAL A 49 -2.10 23.30 -5.98
C VAL A 49 -1.05 22.32 -5.48
N ALA A 50 -1.15 21.87 -4.22
CA ALA A 50 -0.29 20.83 -3.65
C ALA A 50 -0.38 19.52 -4.46
N ILE A 51 -1.60 19.06 -4.77
CA ILE A 51 -1.82 17.88 -5.62
C ILE A 51 -1.14 18.07 -6.98
N LEU A 52 -1.33 19.23 -7.64
CA LEU A 52 -0.69 19.50 -8.93
C LEU A 52 0.83 19.34 -8.88
N PHE A 53 1.48 20.00 -7.92
CA PHE A 53 2.94 19.91 -7.78
C PHE A 53 3.40 18.49 -7.45
N SER A 54 2.63 17.77 -6.62
CA SER A 54 2.90 16.38 -6.26
C SER A 54 2.84 15.47 -7.49
N LEU A 55 1.78 15.56 -8.32
CA LEU A 55 1.67 14.78 -9.56
C LEU A 55 2.81 15.09 -10.55
N LEU A 56 3.25 16.35 -10.62
CA LEU A 56 4.40 16.75 -11.44
C LEU A 56 5.70 16.17 -10.89
N ALA A 57 5.90 16.16 -9.57
CA ALA A 57 7.05 15.54 -8.92
C ALA A 57 7.10 14.04 -9.20
N THR A 58 6.00 13.32 -8.98
CA THR A 58 5.85 11.89 -9.29
C THR A 58 6.19 11.60 -10.76
N SER A 59 5.71 12.44 -11.67
CA SER A 59 6.04 12.33 -13.09
C SER A 59 7.51 12.59 -13.41
N ALA A 60 8.16 13.53 -12.73
CA ALA A 60 9.57 13.84 -12.93
C ALA A 60 10.46 12.72 -12.37
N PHE A 61 10.12 12.15 -11.21
CA PHE A 61 10.80 10.96 -10.68
C PHE A 61 10.71 9.77 -11.62
N ASN A 62 9.56 9.54 -12.26
CA ASN A 62 9.44 8.50 -13.28
C ASN A 62 10.34 8.74 -14.50
N LEU A 63 10.43 10.00 -14.97
CA LEU A 63 11.23 10.37 -16.14
C LEU A 63 12.74 10.40 -15.88
N ARG A 64 13.19 10.40 -14.61
CA ARG A 64 14.63 10.43 -14.28
C ARG A 64 15.39 9.21 -14.79
N ALA A 65 14.73 8.11 -15.10
CA ALA A 65 15.37 6.94 -15.67
C ALA A 65 15.77 7.12 -17.16
N THR A 66 15.30 8.19 -17.81
CA THR A 66 15.66 8.53 -19.19
C THR A 66 17.01 9.25 -19.25
N ASN A 67 17.61 9.40 -20.45
CA ASN A 67 18.96 9.92 -20.72
C ASN A 67 19.33 11.30 -20.09
N ASN A 68 18.44 11.94 -19.33
CA ASN A 68 18.64 13.20 -18.61
C ASN A 68 18.36 13.07 -17.09
N ALA A 69 18.85 11.98 -16.47
CA ALA A 69 18.54 11.62 -15.09
C ALA A 69 18.76 12.73 -14.06
N GLY A 70 19.90 13.43 -14.13
CA GLY A 70 20.25 14.48 -13.15
C GLY A 70 19.29 15.68 -13.19
N ALA A 71 18.86 16.11 -14.37
CA ALA A 71 17.97 17.27 -14.52
C ALA A 71 16.55 16.97 -14.00
N PHE A 72 16.02 15.78 -14.29
CA PHE A 72 14.70 15.39 -13.81
C PHE A 72 14.66 15.11 -12.31
N ASP A 73 15.75 14.61 -11.73
CA ASP A 73 15.86 14.37 -10.29
C ASP A 73 15.81 15.70 -9.49
N GLU A 74 16.56 16.72 -9.93
CA GLU A 74 16.52 18.06 -9.31
C GLU A 74 15.14 18.73 -9.47
N VAL A 75 14.54 18.63 -10.66
CA VAL A 75 13.19 19.13 -10.93
C VAL A 75 12.17 18.43 -10.04
N ALA A 76 12.24 17.10 -9.90
CA ALA A 76 11.32 16.32 -9.10
C ALA A 76 11.37 16.73 -7.62
N ARG A 77 12.57 16.87 -7.04
CA ARG A 77 12.74 17.33 -5.66
C ARG A 77 12.22 18.74 -5.45
N THR A 78 12.49 19.64 -6.39
CA THR A 78 11.98 21.03 -6.34
C THR A 78 10.45 21.07 -6.37
N LEU A 79 9.82 20.25 -7.23
CA LEU A 79 8.36 20.14 -7.31
C LEU A 79 7.77 19.53 -6.05
N ARG A 80 8.41 18.51 -5.47
CA ARG A 80 8.01 17.89 -4.20
C ARG A 80 8.04 18.91 -3.05
N LEU A 81 9.10 19.71 -2.94
CA LEU A 81 9.19 20.77 -1.93
C LEU A 81 8.05 21.78 -2.08
N LYS A 82 7.77 22.24 -3.30
CA LYS A 82 6.60 23.10 -3.56
C LYS A 82 5.29 22.44 -3.14
N ALA A 83 5.09 21.16 -3.47
CA ALA A 83 3.91 20.43 -3.05
C ALA A 83 3.75 20.42 -1.52
N PHE A 84 4.87 20.30 -0.80
CA PHE A 84 4.90 20.36 0.67
C PHE A 84 4.53 21.75 1.21
N ASP A 85 5.10 22.82 0.65
CA ASP A 85 4.77 24.21 1.03
C ASP A 85 3.26 24.49 0.85
N TRP A 86 2.70 24.04 -0.28
CA TRP A 86 1.26 24.18 -0.56
C TRP A 86 0.39 23.28 0.31
N LEU A 87 0.86 22.09 0.68
CA LEU A 87 0.16 21.24 1.65
C LEU A 87 0.11 21.92 3.02
N GLN A 88 1.21 22.54 3.47
CA GLN A 88 1.22 23.25 4.75
C GLN A 88 0.19 24.39 4.76
N MET A 89 0.16 25.20 3.70
CA MET A 89 -0.89 26.22 3.53
C MET A 89 -2.30 25.61 3.51
N ALA A 90 -2.49 24.46 2.84
CA ALA A 90 -3.78 23.77 2.82
C ALA A 90 -4.24 23.30 4.20
N LEU A 91 -3.30 22.85 5.05
CA LEU A 91 -3.59 22.44 6.42
C LEU A 91 -3.94 23.63 7.32
N GLU A 92 -3.25 24.77 7.15
CA GLU A 92 -3.55 26.03 7.86
C GLU A 92 -4.89 26.64 7.43
N GLU A 93 -5.33 26.39 6.20
CA GLU A 93 -6.64 26.83 5.69
C GLU A 93 -7.80 25.99 6.24
N LEU A 94 -7.55 24.79 6.78
CA LEU A 94 -8.62 23.90 7.26
C LEU A 94 -9.46 24.60 8.34
N PRO A 95 -10.79 24.58 8.21
CA PRO A 95 -11.66 25.28 9.15
C PRO A 95 -11.57 24.68 10.56
N GLU A 96 -11.22 25.51 11.55
CA GLU A 96 -11.42 25.20 12.97
C GLU A 96 -12.92 25.22 13.30
N LEU A 97 -13.52 24.04 13.45
CA LEU A 97 -14.96 23.92 13.65
C LEU A 97 -15.32 23.98 15.14
N HIS A 98 -15.99 25.07 15.52
CA HIS A 98 -16.60 25.23 16.84
C HIS A 98 -17.94 24.47 16.91
N HIS A 99 -18.17 23.72 17.99
CA HIS A 99 -19.46 23.07 18.29
C HIS A 99 -20.57 24.14 18.42
N GLY A 100 -21.32 24.43 17.36
CA GLY A 100 -22.51 25.30 17.50
C GLY A 100 -23.16 25.78 16.21
N THR A 101 -22.44 25.91 15.11
CA THR A 101 -22.98 26.48 13.86
C THR A 101 -23.11 25.41 12.78
N ARG A 102 -24.23 24.69 12.82
CA ARG A 102 -24.73 23.90 11.68
C ARG A 102 -25.18 24.89 10.60
N ASP A 103 -24.29 25.32 9.73
CA ASP A 103 -24.70 26.13 8.58
C ASP A 103 -23.81 25.83 7.37
N VAL A 104 -24.46 25.62 6.20
CA VAL A 104 -24.11 25.68 4.76
C VAL A 104 -22.68 25.37 4.26
N CYS A 105 -21.65 25.43 5.10
CA CYS A 105 -20.22 25.25 4.83
C CYS A 105 -19.77 23.78 4.65
N GLY A 106 -20.68 22.80 4.81
CA GLY A 106 -20.33 21.37 4.80
C GLY A 106 -19.64 20.91 3.52
N SER A 107 -20.11 21.33 2.33
CA SER A 107 -19.53 20.89 1.06
C SER A 107 -18.17 21.52 0.76
N ALA A 108 -18.00 22.81 1.04
CA ALA A 108 -16.73 23.52 0.85
C ALA A 108 -15.66 23.02 1.84
N ALA A 109 -16.02 22.84 3.11
CA ALA A 109 -15.14 22.27 4.12
C ALA A 109 -14.72 20.84 3.75
N SER A 110 -15.66 19.98 3.32
CA SER A 110 -15.36 18.62 2.86
C SER A 110 -14.32 18.63 1.74
N GLN A 111 -14.50 19.49 0.72
CA GLN A 111 -13.55 19.60 -0.39
C GLN A 111 -12.15 20.03 0.06
N MET A 112 -12.04 20.88 1.08
CA MET A 112 -10.74 21.30 1.62
C MET A 112 -10.03 20.15 2.33
N TYR A 113 -10.74 19.41 3.19
CA TYR A 113 -10.20 18.21 3.84
C TYR A 113 -9.83 17.13 2.82
N GLU A 114 -10.69 16.84 1.86
CA GLU A 114 -10.43 15.85 0.80
C GLU A 114 -9.24 16.27 -0.08
N SER A 115 -9.09 17.57 -0.36
CA SER A 115 -7.92 18.09 -1.10
C SER A 115 -6.64 17.93 -0.28
N ALA A 116 -6.68 18.15 1.04
CA ALA A 116 -5.54 17.94 1.92
C ALA A 116 -5.16 16.45 2.01
N ILE A 117 -6.13 15.55 2.20
CA ILE A 117 -5.91 14.10 2.18
C ILE A 117 -5.33 13.66 0.84
N SER A 118 -5.90 14.13 -0.28
CA SER A 118 -5.39 13.82 -1.62
C SER A 118 -3.96 14.32 -1.85
N ALA A 119 -3.62 15.52 -1.35
CA ALA A 119 -2.27 16.06 -1.41
C ALA A 119 -1.29 15.17 -0.63
N ILE A 120 -1.67 14.72 0.57
CA ILE A 120 -0.86 13.79 1.38
C ILE A 120 -0.68 12.44 0.66
N LEU A 121 -1.75 11.85 0.14
CA LEU A 121 -1.68 10.55 -0.55
C LEU A 121 -0.83 10.62 -1.83
N THR A 122 -0.96 11.70 -2.61
CA THR A 122 -0.12 11.90 -3.80
C THR A 122 1.35 12.15 -3.44
N LEU A 123 1.64 12.81 -2.32
CA LEU A 123 3.01 12.93 -1.80
C LEU A 123 3.59 11.56 -1.39
N ILE A 124 2.80 10.69 -0.75
CA ILE A 124 3.21 9.30 -0.50
C ILE A 124 3.56 8.59 -1.82
N THR A 125 2.76 8.79 -2.88
CA THR A 125 3.10 8.28 -4.22
C THR A 125 4.39 8.87 -4.76
N ALA A 126 4.66 10.17 -4.56
CA ALA A 126 5.94 10.78 -4.95
C ALA A 126 7.12 10.16 -4.20
N ASP A 127 6.97 9.86 -2.89
CA ASP A 127 7.97 9.16 -2.07
C ASP A 127 8.26 7.75 -2.59
N ILE A 128 7.21 7.02 -2.98
CA ILE A 128 7.31 5.69 -3.60
C ILE A 128 8.10 5.75 -4.90
N MET A 129 7.79 6.74 -5.75
CA MET A 129 8.51 6.93 -7.01
C MET A 129 9.97 7.36 -6.80
N GLU A 130 10.25 8.16 -5.77
CA GLU A 130 11.62 8.53 -5.42
C GLU A 130 12.41 7.36 -4.83
N GLY A 131 11.80 6.60 -3.91
CA GLY A 131 12.40 5.48 -3.19
C GLY A 131 12.93 5.80 -1.78
N SER A 132 12.74 7.02 -1.26
CA SER A 132 13.22 7.43 0.06
C SER A 132 12.42 6.81 1.21
N MET A 133 11.10 6.66 1.05
CA MET A 133 10.18 5.97 1.97
C MET A 133 10.28 6.40 3.45
N SER A 134 10.75 7.60 3.74
CA SER A 134 11.03 8.04 5.11
C SER A 134 9.82 8.66 5.81
N GLU A 135 8.88 9.24 5.06
CA GLU A 135 7.85 10.14 5.62
C GLU A 135 6.43 9.55 5.58
N TYR A 136 6.21 8.46 4.82
CA TYR A 136 4.86 7.92 4.58
C TYR A 136 4.07 7.61 5.87
N GLN A 137 4.72 7.12 6.93
CA GLN A 137 4.04 6.84 8.21
C GLN A 137 3.50 8.11 8.86
N VAL A 138 4.27 9.21 8.82
CA VAL A 138 3.83 10.50 9.37
C VAL A 138 2.65 11.03 8.56
N HIS A 139 2.72 10.89 7.23
CA HIS A 139 1.66 11.24 6.32
C HIS A 139 0.37 10.42 6.54
N LEU A 140 0.44 9.10 6.65
CA LEU A 140 -0.71 8.24 6.94
C LEU A 140 -1.35 8.57 8.30
N ASN A 141 -0.52 8.83 9.33
CA ASN A 141 -1.01 9.30 10.63
C ASN A 141 -1.73 10.65 10.51
N GLY A 142 -1.23 11.56 9.67
CA GLY A 142 -1.88 12.82 9.33
C GLY A 142 -3.26 12.61 8.72
N VAL A 143 -3.37 11.72 7.72
CA VAL A 143 -4.66 11.35 7.09
C VAL A 143 -5.63 10.79 8.13
N ASN A 144 -5.18 9.87 8.99
CA ASN A 144 -6.02 9.28 10.04
C ASN A 144 -6.59 10.34 11.00
N ARG A 145 -5.77 11.34 11.37
CA ARG A 145 -6.22 12.47 12.20
C ARG A 145 -7.27 13.32 11.48
N ILE A 146 -7.05 13.64 10.21
CA ILE A 146 -7.99 14.43 9.41
C ILE A 146 -9.31 13.67 9.23
N CYS A 147 -9.28 12.39 8.86
CA CYS A 147 -10.49 11.57 8.71
C CYS A 147 -11.25 11.44 10.04
N LYS A 148 -10.55 11.33 11.17
CA LYS A 148 -11.19 11.33 12.49
C LYS A 148 -11.88 12.67 12.75
N GLN A 149 -11.21 13.79 12.49
CA GLN A 149 -11.77 15.14 12.64
C GLN A 149 -13.02 15.33 11.76
N MET A 150 -13.01 14.85 10.51
CA MET A 150 -14.18 14.88 9.64
C MET A 150 -15.35 14.08 10.23
N ARG A 151 -15.11 12.84 10.70
CA ARG A 151 -16.16 12.01 11.31
C ARG A 151 -16.71 12.59 12.61
N ASP A 152 -15.85 13.13 13.47
CA ASP A 152 -16.26 13.83 14.70
C ASP A 152 -17.20 15.02 14.38
N GLN A 153 -17.11 15.55 13.16
CA GLN A 153 -17.94 16.62 12.62
C GLN A 153 -19.10 16.13 11.73
N SER A 154 -19.34 14.82 11.66
CA SER A 154 -20.36 14.20 10.78
C SER A 154 -20.16 14.51 9.29
N ILE A 155 -18.91 14.74 8.86
CA ILE A 155 -18.52 14.85 7.45
C ILE A 155 -17.98 13.48 7.02
N GLU A 156 -18.67 12.84 6.08
CA GLU A 156 -18.22 11.59 5.48
C GLU A 156 -17.15 11.86 4.42
N PRO A 157 -15.91 11.36 4.57
CA PRO A 157 -14.85 11.56 3.57
C PRO A 157 -15.12 10.75 2.30
N ASP A 158 -14.59 11.20 1.15
CA ASP A 158 -14.57 10.38 -0.08
C ASP A 158 -13.99 8.98 0.23
N ARG A 159 -14.82 7.97 -0.01
CA ARG A 159 -14.52 6.58 0.30
C ARG A 159 -13.25 6.07 -0.38
N ARG A 160 -12.93 6.54 -1.59
CA ARG A 160 -11.71 6.14 -2.30
C ARG A 160 -10.47 6.61 -1.55
N LEU A 161 -10.51 7.83 -1.00
CA LEU A 161 -9.42 8.36 -0.17
C LEU A 161 -9.24 7.52 1.09
N VAL A 162 -10.34 7.22 1.79
CA VAL A 162 -10.34 6.34 2.97
C VAL A 162 -9.81 4.95 2.63
N THR A 163 -10.25 4.37 1.51
CA THR A 163 -9.82 3.05 1.04
C THR A 163 -8.32 3.02 0.79
N ILE A 164 -7.79 4.01 0.05
CA ILE A 164 -6.36 4.14 -0.23
C ILE A 164 -5.58 4.28 1.07
N SER A 165 -5.95 5.24 1.95
CA SER A 165 -5.22 5.47 3.19
C SER A 165 -5.24 4.26 4.12
N SER A 166 -6.38 3.58 4.24
CA SER A 166 -6.52 2.38 5.06
C SER A 166 -5.70 1.23 4.52
N PHE A 167 -5.69 1.00 3.21
CA PHE A 167 -4.89 -0.07 2.60
C PHE A 167 -3.39 0.18 2.73
N LEU A 168 -2.93 1.41 2.47
CA LEU A 168 -1.52 1.77 2.69
C LEU A 168 -1.13 1.66 4.16
N THR A 169 -2.05 1.94 5.10
CA THR A 169 -1.83 1.71 6.54
C THR A 169 -1.66 0.23 6.84
N VAL A 170 -2.50 -0.65 6.29
CA VAL A 170 -2.36 -2.10 6.45
C VAL A 170 -1.00 -2.59 5.96
N LEU A 171 -0.59 -2.19 4.75
CA LEU A 171 0.72 -2.58 4.22
C LEU A 171 1.87 -2.01 5.05
N SER A 172 1.75 -0.76 5.51
CA SER A 172 2.70 -0.13 6.44
C SER A 172 2.89 -0.97 7.70
N ASP A 173 1.80 -1.42 8.31
CA ASP A 173 1.85 -2.17 9.56
C ASP A 173 2.56 -3.52 9.39
N THR A 174 2.45 -4.17 8.22
CA THR A 174 3.13 -5.46 7.98
C THR A 174 4.66 -5.41 8.08
N THR A 175 5.24 -4.23 7.89
CA THR A 175 6.69 -3.98 7.90
C THR A 175 7.12 -3.04 9.02
N SER A 176 6.21 -2.69 9.94
CA SER A 176 6.52 -1.84 11.08
C SER A 176 7.20 -2.66 12.18
N VAL A 177 8.38 -2.19 12.61
CA VAL A 177 9.16 -2.80 13.72
C VAL A 177 8.54 -2.47 15.08
N ASP A 178 7.84 -1.34 15.17
CA ASP A 178 7.37 -0.75 16.44
C ASP A 178 5.85 -0.81 16.59
N LEU A 179 5.20 -1.88 16.10
CA LEU A 179 3.76 -2.04 16.30
C LEU A 179 3.43 -2.16 17.79
N PRO A 180 2.52 -1.32 18.31
CA PRO A 180 2.17 -1.38 19.72
C PRO A 180 1.46 -2.70 20.03
N PRO A 181 1.74 -3.34 21.17
CA PRO A 181 1.00 -4.50 21.63
C PRO A 181 -0.45 -4.11 21.93
N VAL A 182 -1.40 -4.97 21.55
CA VAL A 182 -2.83 -4.77 21.78
C VAL A 182 -3.31 -5.82 22.78
N PRO A 183 -3.99 -5.45 23.88
CA PRO A 183 -4.52 -6.42 24.82
C PRO A 183 -5.62 -7.29 24.19
N TRP A 184 -5.58 -8.60 24.45
CA TRP A 184 -6.62 -9.52 24.00
C TRP A 184 -7.91 -9.37 24.83
N SER A 185 -9.05 -9.28 24.14
CA SER A 185 -10.38 -9.22 24.76
C SER A 185 -11.13 -10.52 24.55
N THR A 186 -11.49 -11.21 25.63
CA THR A 186 -12.24 -12.48 25.58
C THR A 186 -13.71 -12.31 25.16
N THR A 187 -14.25 -11.10 25.28
CA THR A 187 -15.61 -10.74 24.86
C THR A 187 -15.75 -10.55 23.36
N ASN A 188 -14.65 -10.35 22.62
CA ASN A 188 -14.61 -10.16 21.17
C ASN A 188 -13.88 -11.33 20.50
N ALA A 189 -14.31 -12.57 20.80
CA ALA A 189 -13.78 -13.77 20.17
C ALA A 189 -13.98 -13.68 18.64
N PHE A 190 -12.86 -13.53 17.93
CA PHE A 190 -12.80 -13.01 16.55
C PHE A 190 -13.43 -11.62 16.39
N PRO A 191 -12.80 -10.70 15.63
CA PRO A 191 -13.56 -9.59 15.09
C PRO A 191 -14.67 -10.20 14.22
N ASN A 192 -15.90 -10.12 14.72
CA ASN A 192 -17.09 -10.44 13.97
C ASN A 192 -17.01 -9.73 12.61
N SER A 193 -17.47 -10.39 11.54
CA SER A 193 -17.54 -9.86 10.17
C SER A 193 -18.25 -8.49 10.03
N GLY A 194 -18.88 -7.98 11.10
CA GLY A 194 -19.51 -6.66 11.17
C GLY A 194 -18.57 -5.46 11.38
N SER A 195 -17.25 -5.66 11.49
CA SER A 195 -16.24 -4.57 11.60
C SER A 195 -15.14 -4.68 10.53
N ASN A 196 -15.47 -5.17 9.34
CA ASN A 196 -14.52 -5.21 8.23
C ASN A 196 -14.10 -3.78 7.84
N MET A 197 -12.80 -3.57 7.68
CA MET A 197 -12.25 -2.28 7.26
C MET A 197 -12.47 -2.05 5.76
N PHE A 198 -12.49 -3.14 4.98
CA PHE A 198 -12.74 -3.12 3.54
C PHE A 198 -13.99 -3.89 3.18
N THR A 199 -14.63 -3.47 2.10
CA THR A 199 -15.89 -3.98 1.55
C THR A 199 -15.74 -4.11 0.03
N ASP A 200 -16.51 -4.98 -0.62
CA ASP A 200 -16.34 -5.32 -2.05
C ASP A 200 -16.38 -4.12 -3.01
N ASP A 201 -17.06 -3.05 -2.62
CA ASP A 201 -17.18 -1.79 -3.35
C ASP A 201 -15.98 -0.83 -3.15
N CYS A 202 -14.92 -1.28 -2.48
CA CYS A 202 -13.64 -0.57 -2.39
C CYS A 202 -12.77 -0.66 -3.66
N ASN A 203 -13.10 -1.54 -4.62
CA ASN A 203 -12.36 -1.72 -5.90
C ASN A 203 -10.85 -1.94 -5.71
N LEU A 204 -10.46 -2.71 -4.68
CA LEU A 204 -9.06 -3.02 -4.38
C LEU A 204 -8.45 -3.93 -5.46
N GLU A 205 -9.27 -4.70 -6.15
CA GLU A 205 -8.86 -5.65 -7.20
C GLU A 205 -8.24 -4.89 -8.37
N VAL A 206 -8.80 -3.71 -8.66
CA VAL A 206 -8.31 -2.82 -9.71
C VAL A 206 -7.12 -2.01 -9.22
N THR A 207 -7.22 -1.41 -8.04
CA THR A 207 -6.21 -0.44 -7.56
C THR A 207 -4.92 -1.13 -7.10
N TYR A 208 -5.03 -2.29 -6.46
CA TYR A 208 -3.93 -3.00 -5.81
C TYR A 208 -3.87 -4.50 -6.14
N GLY A 209 -4.81 -5.04 -6.92
CA GLY A 209 -4.76 -6.45 -7.32
C GLY A 209 -5.00 -7.41 -6.16
N ILE A 210 -5.81 -7.00 -5.18
CA ILE A 210 -6.21 -7.75 -4.00
C ILE A 210 -7.71 -7.56 -3.75
N THR A 211 -8.37 -8.51 -3.10
CA THR A 211 -9.78 -8.39 -2.71
C THR A 211 -9.93 -7.73 -1.33
N ALA A 212 -11.13 -7.21 -1.05
CA ALA A 212 -11.49 -6.73 0.29
C ALA A 212 -11.31 -7.82 1.36
N THR A 213 -11.68 -9.07 1.04
CA THR A 213 -11.51 -10.22 1.93
C THR A 213 -10.05 -10.42 2.35
N LEU A 214 -9.13 -10.52 1.39
CA LEU A 214 -7.70 -10.73 1.68
C LEU A 214 -7.07 -9.52 2.37
N ALA A 215 -7.45 -8.29 2.01
CA ALA A 215 -6.98 -7.08 2.69
C ALA A 215 -7.40 -7.05 4.17
N ASN A 216 -8.64 -7.46 4.46
CA ASN A 216 -9.11 -7.63 5.84
C ASN A 216 -8.31 -8.74 6.55
N TYR A 217 -7.99 -9.85 5.88
CA TYR A 217 -7.18 -10.91 6.48
C TYR A 217 -5.75 -10.45 6.82
N ILE A 218 -5.08 -9.67 5.96
CA ILE A 218 -3.76 -9.09 6.29
C ILE A 218 -3.84 -8.22 7.54
N HIS A 219 -4.89 -7.39 7.65
CA HIS A 219 -5.14 -6.61 8.86
C HIS A 219 -5.35 -7.52 10.08
N GLN A 220 -6.11 -8.61 9.97
CA GLN A 220 -6.33 -9.54 11.07
C GLN A 220 -5.06 -10.26 11.52
N VAL A 221 -4.18 -10.69 10.61
CA VAL A 221 -2.87 -11.25 10.97
C VAL A 221 -2.07 -10.25 11.81
N THR A 222 -2.11 -8.97 11.41
CA THR A 222 -1.42 -7.90 12.12
C THR A 222 -1.95 -7.73 13.54
N ILE A 223 -3.28 -7.67 13.71
CA ILE A 223 -3.92 -7.59 15.03
C ILE A 223 -3.59 -8.82 15.89
N LEU A 224 -3.66 -10.04 15.35
CA LEU A 224 -3.28 -11.26 16.06
C LEU A 224 -1.82 -11.20 16.53
N SER A 225 -0.91 -10.71 15.67
CA SER A 225 0.51 -10.55 16.04
C SER A 225 0.71 -9.52 17.18
N GLN A 226 -0.07 -8.44 17.21
CA GLN A 226 -0.03 -7.45 18.30
C GLN A 226 -0.60 -8.02 19.62
N ASN A 227 -1.64 -8.84 19.54
CA ASN A 227 -2.17 -9.56 20.69
C ASN A 227 -1.13 -10.53 21.27
N ILE A 228 -0.47 -11.33 20.43
CA ILE A 228 0.62 -12.23 20.85
C ILE A 228 1.76 -11.42 21.48
N SER A 229 2.16 -10.32 20.84
CA SER A 229 3.20 -9.41 21.34
C SER A 229 2.88 -8.83 22.71
N HIS A 230 1.60 -8.58 23.02
CA HIS A 230 1.17 -8.14 24.34
C HIS A 230 1.49 -9.19 25.42
N PHE A 231 1.18 -10.47 25.19
CA PHE A 231 1.52 -11.53 26.15
C PHE A 231 3.03 -11.73 26.28
N ILE A 232 3.77 -11.73 25.16
CA ILE A 232 5.23 -11.89 25.16
C ILE A 232 5.91 -10.75 25.93
N SER A 233 5.55 -9.49 25.65
CA SER A 233 6.15 -8.32 26.30
C SER A 233 5.89 -8.25 27.81
N HIS A 234 4.81 -8.86 28.30
CA HIS A 234 4.48 -8.94 29.72
C HIS A 234 4.93 -10.25 30.39
N ASN A 235 5.66 -11.12 29.67
CA ASN A 235 6.05 -12.46 30.13
C ASN A 235 4.86 -13.31 30.61
N LEU A 236 3.72 -13.19 29.94
CA LEU A 236 2.49 -13.93 30.23
C LEU A 236 2.32 -15.12 29.27
N PRO A 237 1.73 -16.24 29.72
CA PRO A 237 1.34 -17.31 28.82
C PRO A 237 0.25 -16.83 27.86
N ILE A 238 0.32 -17.24 26.60
CA ILE A 238 -0.70 -16.91 25.59
C ILE A 238 -2.06 -17.45 26.06
N HIS A 239 -3.07 -16.57 26.06
CA HIS A 239 -4.41 -16.94 26.52
C HIS A 239 -5.03 -18.05 25.65
N PRO A 240 -5.66 -19.08 26.22
CA PRO A 240 -6.20 -20.22 25.45
C PRO A 240 -7.19 -19.82 24.35
N THR A 241 -8.01 -18.79 24.59
CA THR A 241 -8.96 -18.31 23.56
C THR A 241 -8.29 -17.55 22.42
N LEU A 242 -7.15 -16.89 22.66
CA LEU A 242 -6.34 -16.30 21.60
C LEU A 242 -5.70 -17.41 20.75
N LEU A 243 -5.16 -18.45 21.40
CA LEU A 243 -4.60 -19.59 20.70
C LEU A 243 -5.66 -20.29 19.83
N SER A 244 -6.86 -20.51 20.38
CA SER A 244 -8.00 -21.04 19.62
C SER A 244 -8.35 -20.14 18.44
N ALA A 245 -8.33 -18.81 18.62
CA ALA A 245 -8.59 -17.88 17.53
C ALA A 245 -7.54 -17.97 16.42
N CYS A 246 -6.26 -18.12 16.77
CA CYS A 246 -5.19 -18.32 15.79
C CYS A 246 -5.40 -19.60 14.96
N TYR A 247 -5.78 -20.71 15.60
CA TYR A 247 -6.05 -21.97 14.89
C TYR A 247 -7.28 -21.91 13.99
N GLU A 248 -8.38 -21.31 14.46
CA GLU A 248 -9.56 -21.13 13.60
C GLU A 248 -9.24 -20.21 12.41
N PHE A 249 -8.42 -19.18 12.61
CA PHE A 249 -8.06 -18.27 11.52
C PHE A 249 -7.17 -18.96 10.50
N SER A 250 -6.25 -19.83 10.96
CA SER A 250 -5.47 -20.71 10.09
C SER A 250 -6.38 -21.56 9.19
N LYS A 251 -7.48 -22.11 9.73
CA LYS A 251 -8.47 -22.84 8.92
C LYS A 251 -9.19 -21.91 7.93
N THR A 252 -9.56 -20.70 8.35
CA THR A 252 -10.18 -19.69 7.47
C THR A 252 -9.30 -19.36 6.27
N ILE A 253 -8.04 -19.00 6.49
CA ILE A 253 -7.12 -18.66 5.38
C ILE A 253 -6.80 -19.88 4.51
N SER A 254 -6.73 -21.09 5.08
CA SER A 254 -6.43 -22.33 4.34
C SER A 254 -7.61 -22.83 3.50
N SER A 255 -8.85 -22.50 3.90
CA SER A 255 -10.07 -22.86 3.16
C SER A 255 -10.50 -21.80 2.15
N TRP A 256 -9.84 -20.64 2.13
CA TRP A 256 -10.10 -19.58 1.17
C TRP A 256 -9.87 -20.07 -0.27
N SER A 257 -10.76 -19.68 -1.17
CA SER A 257 -10.63 -19.92 -2.61
C SER A 257 -10.98 -18.64 -3.38
N ILE A 258 -10.31 -18.42 -4.50
CA ILE A 258 -10.63 -17.33 -5.42
C ILE A 258 -12.06 -17.41 -5.95
N ASP A 259 -12.65 -18.60 -6.00
CA ASP A 259 -14.04 -18.79 -6.46
C ASP A 259 -15.08 -18.22 -5.49
N SER A 260 -14.69 -17.98 -4.23
CA SER A 260 -15.54 -17.31 -3.24
C SER A 260 -15.50 -15.79 -3.32
N GLU A 261 -14.65 -15.22 -4.15
CA GLU A 261 -14.44 -13.77 -4.23
C GLU A 261 -15.40 -13.10 -5.22
N ASN A 262 -15.83 -11.90 -4.86
CA ASN A 262 -16.60 -11.04 -5.75
C ASN A 262 -15.66 -10.26 -6.68
N LEU A 263 -15.51 -10.74 -7.91
CA LEU A 263 -14.61 -10.14 -8.91
C LEU A 263 -15.35 -9.32 -9.98
N ALA A 264 -16.54 -8.80 -9.66
CA ALA A 264 -17.38 -8.05 -10.61
C ALA A 264 -16.70 -6.80 -11.17
N CYS A 265 -15.76 -6.20 -10.42
CA CYS A 265 -15.01 -5.03 -10.85
C CYS A 265 -13.91 -5.35 -11.86
N LEU A 266 -13.56 -6.62 -12.06
CA LEU A 266 -12.62 -7.02 -13.10
C LEU A 266 -13.34 -7.12 -14.45
N PRO A 267 -12.76 -6.59 -15.54
CA PRO A 267 -13.43 -6.48 -16.85
C PRO A 267 -13.69 -7.86 -17.49
N ALA A 268 -14.94 -8.33 -17.49
CA ALA A 268 -15.41 -9.71 -17.74
C ALA A 268 -14.83 -10.56 -18.91
N SER A 269 -14.04 -10.04 -19.86
CA SER A 269 -13.64 -10.82 -21.06
C SER A 269 -12.28 -10.44 -21.66
N ASN A 270 -11.28 -10.08 -20.85
CA ASN A 270 -9.93 -9.79 -21.35
C ASN A 270 -8.83 -10.43 -20.50
N CYS A 271 -7.60 -10.40 -21.01
CA CYS A 271 -6.41 -10.86 -20.30
C CYS A 271 -6.20 -10.20 -18.93
N ASN A 272 -6.76 -8.99 -18.72
CA ASN A 272 -6.68 -8.27 -17.46
C ASN A 272 -7.40 -9.01 -16.31
N VAL A 273 -8.47 -9.78 -16.58
CA VAL A 273 -9.11 -10.62 -15.55
C VAL A 273 -8.16 -11.72 -15.10
N SER A 274 -7.48 -12.37 -16.04
CA SER A 274 -6.52 -13.43 -15.72
C SER A 274 -5.37 -12.86 -14.89
N LEU A 275 -4.80 -11.73 -15.31
CA LEU A 275 -3.76 -11.03 -14.55
C LEU A 275 -4.22 -10.68 -13.13
N GLY A 276 -5.43 -10.14 -12.99
CA GLY A 276 -5.99 -9.81 -11.68
C GLY A 276 -6.18 -11.03 -10.79
N LYS A 277 -6.70 -12.13 -11.33
CA LYS A 277 -6.83 -13.39 -10.60
C LYS A 277 -5.49 -13.93 -10.13
N ILE A 278 -4.48 -13.95 -11.00
CA ILE A 278 -3.13 -14.41 -10.65
C ILE A 278 -2.52 -13.52 -9.56
N HIS A 279 -2.74 -12.20 -9.62
CA HIS A 279 -2.23 -11.27 -8.62
C HIS A 279 -2.92 -11.46 -7.25
N ILE A 280 -4.24 -11.72 -7.24
CA ILE A 280 -5.00 -12.07 -6.04
C ILE A 280 -4.48 -13.40 -5.44
N LEU A 281 -4.17 -14.40 -6.28
CA LEU A 281 -3.57 -15.66 -5.82
C LEU A 281 -2.18 -15.44 -5.20
N ALA A 282 -1.35 -14.55 -5.77
CA ALA A 282 -0.07 -14.16 -5.16
C ALA A 282 -0.26 -13.54 -3.77
N PHE A 283 -1.26 -12.66 -3.60
CA PHE A 283 -1.64 -12.14 -2.28
C PHE A 283 -2.11 -13.22 -1.32
N ALA A 284 -2.91 -14.18 -1.78
CA ALA A 284 -3.40 -15.26 -0.92
C ALA A 284 -2.26 -16.16 -0.40
N GLN A 285 -1.29 -16.51 -1.26
CA GLN A 285 -0.14 -17.32 -0.83
C GLN A 285 0.83 -16.52 0.05
N SER A 286 1.06 -15.24 -0.24
CA SER A 286 1.89 -14.39 0.63
C SER A 286 1.22 -14.05 1.97
N LEU A 287 -0.12 -14.02 2.04
CA LEU A 287 -0.86 -13.98 3.30
C LEU A 287 -0.59 -15.21 4.17
N GLN A 288 -0.48 -16.41 3.58
CA GLN A 288 -0.10 -17.62 4.32
C GLN A 288 1.30 -17.48 4.93
N ILE A 289 2.27 -16.99 4.14
CA ILE A 289 3.64 -16.71 4.62
C ILE A 289 3.60 -15.69 5.76
N TYR A 290 2.89 -14.57 5.58
CA TYR A 290 2.78 -13.53 6.60
C TYR A 290 2.11 -14.04 7.88
N PHE A 291 1.06 -14.87 7.77
CA PHE A 291 0.44 -15.51 8.92
C PHE A 291 1.42 -16.44 9.65
N HIS A 292 2.11 -17.31 8.91
CA HIS A 292 2.97 -18.31 9.51
C HIS A 292 4.25 -17.73 10.13
N THR A 293 4.72 -16.60 9.63
CA THR A 293 5.86 -15.87 10.20
C THR A 293 5.49 -15.01 11.42
N ARG A 294 4.20 -14.71 11.64
CA ARG A 294 3.75 -13.75 12.68
C ARG A 294 2.88 -14.35 13.77
N VAL A 295 2.19 -15.46 13.50
CA VAL A 295 1.10 -15.94 14.36
C VAL A 295 1.31 -17.41 14.74
N LEU A 296 1.34 -18.33 13.78
CA LEU A 296 1.54 -19.76 14.04
C LEU A 296 2.55 -20.34 13.05
N PRO A 297 3.70 -20.90 13.50
CA PRO A 297 4.68 -21.46 12.59
C PRO A 297 4.12 -22.65 11.81
N CYS A 298 4.56 -22.79 10.54
CA CYS A 298 4.36 -23.98 9.72
C CYS A 298 5.68 -24.76 9.58
N THR A 299 5.64 -25.88 8.87
CA THR A 299 6.84 -26.64 8.50
C THR A 299 7.62 -25.93 7.38
N ASP A 300 8.93 -26.19 7.30
CA ASP A 300 9.79 -25.65 6.25
C ASP A 300 9.28 -26.02 4.83
N THR A 301 8.73 -27.22 4.68
CA THR A 301 8.13 -27.68 3.41
C THR A 301 6.89 -26.89 3.02
N GLU A 302 6.01 -26.57 3.99
CA GLU A 302 4.84 -25.72 3.74
C GLU A 302 5.26 -24.30 3.39
N MET A 303 6.22 -23.74 4.13
CA MET A 303 6.77 -22.41 3.83
C MET A 303 7.36 -22.34 2.41
N ALA A 304 8.20 -23.31 2.06
CA ALA A 304 8.81 -23.39 0.72
C ALA A 304 7.75 -23.47 -0.39
N LEU A 305 6.66 -24.23 -0.19
CA LEU A 305 5.56 -24.32 -1.14
C LEU A 305 4.85 -22.97 -1.33
N TYR A 306 4.57 -22.25 -0.24
CA TYR A 306 3.96 -20.93 -0.33
C TYR A 306 4.87 -19.94 -1.05
N VAL A 307 6.16 -19.89 -0.70
CA VAL A 307 7.18 -19.04 -1.35
C VAL A 307 7.24 -19.34 -2.85
N GLN A 308 7.34 -20.61 -3.23
CA GLN A 308 7.42 -21.03 -4.63
C GLN A 308 6.17 -20.58 -5.41
N ARG A 309 4.96 -20.80 -4.89
CA ARG A 309 3.72 -20.40 -5.57
C ARG A 309 3.61 -18.90 -5.79
N VAL A 310 4.05 -18.08 -4.82
CA VAL A 310 4.07 -16.62 -5.03
C VAL A 310 4.99 -16.26 -6.19
N ALA A 311 6.18 -16.88 -6.25
CA ALA A 311 7.12 -16.65 -7.36
C ALA A 311 6.53 -17.06 -8.71
N GLU A 312 5.91 -18.24 -8.79
CA GLU A 312 5.24 -18.73 -10.01
C GLU A 312 4.17 -17.75 -10.51
N TYR A 313 3.26 -17.30 -9.64
CA TYR A 313 2.22 -16.34 -10.01
C TYR A 313 2.78 -14.99 -10.45
N LEU A 314 3.78 -14.46 -9.75
CA LEU A 314 4.38 -13.16 -10.09
C LEU A 314 5.16 -13.23 -11.41
N MET A 315 5.87 -14.33 -11.68
CA MET A 315 6.55 -14.56 -12.96
C MET A 315 5.57 -14.80 -14.10
N GLU A 316 4.44 -15.47 -13.85
CA GLU A 316 3.36 -15.63 -14.83
C GLU A 316 2.78 -14.28 -15.25
N ILE A 317 2.55 -13.37 -14.30
CA ILE A 317 2.11 -12.00 -14.58
C ILE A 317 3.10 -11.28 -15.49
N GLU A 318 4.39 -11.33 -15.19
CA GLU A 318 5.43 -10.67 -15.98
C GLU A 318 5.55 -11.27 -17.39
N THR A 319 5.42 -12.59 -17.51
CA THR A 319 5.43 -13.31 -18.79
C THR A 319 4.21 -12.92 -19.63
N ALA A 320 3.01 -12.90 -19.03
CA ALA A 320 1.78 -12.52 -19.71
C ALA A 320 1.81 -11.05 -20.18
N ARG A 321 2.38 -10.13 -19.38
CA ARG A 321 2.62 -8.73 -19.80
C ARG A 321 3.58 -8.65 -20.99
N ALA A 322 4.67 -9.43 -20.99
CA ALA A 322 5.63 -9.43 -22.09
C ALA A 322 5.03 -9.93 -23.42
N GLN A 323 4.17 -10.93 -23.37
CA GLN A 323 3.51 -11.50 -24.55
C GLN A 323 2.49 -10.56 -25.21
N GLN A 324 1.93 -9.61 -24.46
CA GLN A 324 0.94 -8.66 -24.97
C GLN A 324 1.55 -7.49 -25.77
N GLY A 325 2.89 -7.42 -25.87
CA GLY A 325 3.62 -6.42 -26.65
C GLY A 325 3.54 -5.00 -26.08
N ARG A 326 4.19 -4.03 -26.75
CA ARG A 326 4.24 -2.61 -26.35
C ARG A 326 2.89 -1.86 -26.48
N SER A 327 1.78 -2.57 -26.72
CA SER A 327 0.47 -2.00 -27.01
C SER A 327 -0.37 -1.69 -25.77
N LEU A 328 0.06 -2.12 -24.58
CA LEU A 328 -0.65 -1.85 -23.33
C LEU A 328 0.08 -0.80 -22.50
N ASP A 329 -0.72 0.01 -21.82
CA ASP A 329 -0.25 0.86 -20.74
C ASP A 329 0.59 0.01 -19.77
N VAL A 330 1.82 0.44 -19.50
CA VAL A 330 2.72 -0.27 -18.59
C VAL A 330 2.08 -0.28 -17.19
N THR A 331 1.86 -1.46 -16.61
CA THR A 331 1.39 -1.66 -15.23
C THR A 331 2.44 -2.40 -14.40
N ALA A 332 2.62 -2.01 -13.15
CA ALA A 332 3.51 -2.71 -12.21
C ALA A 332 2.71 -3.54 -11.21
N SER A 333 3.19 -4.73 -10.86
CA SER A 333 2.60 -5.50 -9.75
C SER A 333 2.88 -4.82 -8.41
N ILE A 334 1.92 -4.93 -7.48
CA ILE A 334 2.15 -4.51 -6.10
C ILE A 334 3.23 -5.41 -5.50
N MET A 335 4.21 -4.82 -4.83
CA MET A 335 5.40 -5.56 -4.39
C MET A 335 5.20 -6.38 -3.12
N TRP A 336 4.15 -6.12 -2.34
CA TRP A 336 3.94 -6.79 -1.05
C TRP A 336 4.06 -8.33 -1.12
N PRO A 337 3.39 -9.03 -2.07
CA PRO A 337 3.53 -10.49 -2.16
C PRO A 337 4.97 -10.94 -2.39
N GLY A 338 5.67 -10.30 -3.34
CA GLY A 338 7.05 -10.62 -3.68
C GLY A 338 8.02 -10.28 -2.55
N PHE A 339 7.80 -9.18 -1.83
CA PHE A 339 8.61 -8.79 -0.67
C PHE A 339 8.52 -9.81 0.46
N ILE A 340 7.29 -10.16 0.87
CA ILE A 340 7.07 -11.13 1.95
C ILE A 340 7.66 -12.50 1.58
N ALA A 341 7.39 -12.99 0.37
CA ALA A 341 7.83 -14.32 -0.05
C ALA A 341 9.34 -14.40 -0.28
N SER A 342 9.94 -13.39 -0.94
CA SER A 342 11.38 -13.41 -1.19
C SER A 342 12.21 -13.29 0.09
N CYS A 343 11.77 -12.55 1.10
CA CYS A 343 12.48 -12.49 2.39
C CYS A 343 12.54 -13.86 3.10
N GLU A 344 11.55 -14.72 2.90
CA GLU A 344 11.47 -16.07 3.49
C GLU A 344 12.00 -17.17 2.55
N ALA A 345 12.64 -16.81 1.44
CA ALA A 345 13.17 -17.77 0.48
C ALA A 345 14.47 -18.45 0.98
N GLU A 346 14.45 -19.78 0.98
CA GLU A 346 15.64 -20.61 1.19
C GLU A 346 16.64 -20.48 0.02
N PRO A 347 17.95 -20.74 0.24
CA PRO A 347 19.00 -20.48 -0.74
C PRO A 347 18.76 -21.03 -2.14
N ASP A 348 18.17 -22.22 -2.25
CA ASP A 348 17.85 -22.90 -3.51
C ASP A 348 16.67 -22.26 -4.28
N ALA A 349 15.83 -21.48 -3.59
CA ALA A 349 14.69 -20.78 -4.17
C ALA A 349 14.98 -19.30 -4.51
N ARG A 350 16.19 -18.79 -4.30
CA ARG A 350 16.51 -17.35 -4.46
C ARG A 350 16.69 -16.90 -5.90
N ASP A 351 17.04 -17.79 -6.83
CA ASP A 351 17.34 -17.43 -8.23
C ASP A 351 16.12 -16.81 -8.95
N ILE A 352 14.93 -17.41 -8.80
CA ILE A 352 13.68 -16.88 -9.37
C ILE A 352 13.34 -15.50 -8.79
N TRP A 353 13.63 -15.26 -7.51
CA TRP A 353 13.42 -13.97 -6.87
C TRP A 353 14.40 -12.92 -7.37
N HIS A 354 15.66 -13.30 -7.58
CA HIS A 354 16.64 -12.41 -8.19
C HIS A 354 16.19 -12.00 -9.60
N GLU A 355 15.74 -12.95 -10.43
CA GLU A 355 15.19 -12.65 -11.76
C GLU A 355 14.00 -11.69 -11.67
N TRP A 356 13.04 -11.97 -10.77
CA TRP A 356 11.86 -11.13 -10.61
C TRP A 356 12.21 -9.71 -10.15
N TRP A 357 13.04 -9.53 -9.13
CA TRP A 357 13.42 -8.22 -8.59
C TRP A 357 14.24 -7.38 -9.57
N GLU A 358 15.16 -8.00 -10.32
CA GLU A 358 15.89 -7.31 -11.39
C GLU A 358 14.93 -6.94 -12.54
N GLY A 359 14.00 -7.83 -12.89
CA GLY A 359 12.96 -7.56 -13.88
C GLY A 359 12.04 -6.39 -13.49
N MET A 360 11.70 -6.27 -12.21
CA MET A 360 10.86 -5.19 -11.68
C MET A 360 11.52 -3.80 -11.85
N GLN A 361 12.86 -3.68 -11.88
CA GLN A 361 13.54 -2.39 -12.04
C GLN A 361 13.12 -1.63 -13.31
N LYS A 362 12.64 -2.34 -14.35
CA LYS A 362 12.13 -1.74 -15.60
C LYS A 362 10.97 -0.77 -15.38
N TYR A 363 10.22 -0.92 -14.28
CA TYR A 363 9.08 -0.07 -13.95
C TYR A 363 9.48 1.31 -13.40
N GLN A 364 10.76 1.51 -13.05
CA GLN A 364 11.29 2.81 -12.59
C GLN A 364 10.55 3.40 -11.39
N ILE A 365 10.07 2.53 -10.50
CA ILE A 365 9.51 2.90 -9.20
C ILE A 365 10.64 2.79 -8.17
N GLY A 366 11.00 3.90 -7.53
CA GLY A 366 12.19 3.98 -6.68
C GLY A 366 12.18 3.01 -5.49
N ASN A 367 11.01 2.72 -4.91
CA ASN A 367 10.90 1.79 -3.79
C ASN A 367 11.31 0.34 -4.14
N ILE A 368 11.27 -0.08 -5.41
CA ILE A 368 11.67 -1.43 -5.85
C ILE A 368 13.11 -1.71 -5.45
N SER A 369 14.03 -0.79 -5.78
CA SER A 369 15.45 -0.89 -5.42
C SER A 369 15.66 -0.99 -3.91
N LYS A 370 14.87 -0.23 -3.12
CA LYS A 370 14.96 -0.23 -1.67
C LYS A 370 14.47 -1.54 -1.05
N LEU A 371 13.33 -2.06 -1.51
CA LEU A 371 12.79 -3.34 -1.08
C LEU A 371 13.73 -4.49 -1.45
N TRP A 372 14.28 -4.48 -2.67
CA TRP A 372 15.25 -5.47 -3.11
C TRP A 372 16.52 -5.47 -2.26
N SER A 373 16.99 -4.27 -1.86
CA SER A 373 18.10 -4.17 -0.90
C SER A 373 17.76 -4.85 0.43
N VAL A 374 16.56 -4.63 0.98
CA VAL A 374 16.14 -5.27 2.24
C VAL A 374 16.11 -6.80 2.11
N VAL A 375 15.57 -7.34 1.01
CA VAL A 375 15.55 -8.78 0.74
C VAL A 375 16.96 -9.37 0.73
N LYS A 376 17.90 -8.75 0.01
CA LYS A 376 19.29 -9.21 -0.04
C LYS A 376 19.98 -9.19 1.34
N HIS A 377 19.66 -8.20 2.17
CA HIS A 377 20.18 -8.16 3.54
C HIS A 377 19.54 -9.23 4.43
N ALA A 378 18.26 -9.54 4.25
CA ALA A 378 17.59 -10.62 4.97
C ALA A 378 18.24 -11.98 4.64
N TRP A 379 18.53 -12.22 3.36
CA TRP A 379 19.29 -13.40 2.91
C TRP A 379 20.68 -13.47 3.53
N ALA A 380 21.44 -12.38 3.49
CA ALA A 380 22.78 -12.34 4.08
C ALA A 380 22.75 -12.63 5.60
N MET A 381 21.81 -12.04 6.34
CA MET A 381 21.67 -12.31 7.79
C MET A 381 21.30 -13.77 8.06
N ARG A 382 20.43 -14.39 7.23
CA ARG A 382 20.10 -15.81 7.35
C ARG A 382 21.30 -16.72 7.05
N ASP A 383 22.08 -16.40 6.03
CA ASP A 383 23.28 -17.15 5.64
C ASP A 383 24.36 -17.08 6.74
N GLU A 384 24.40 -15.98 7.50
CA GLU A 384 25.23 -15.82 8.70
C GLU A 384 24.68 -16.55 9.94
N GLY A 385 23.50 -17.16 9.84
CA GLY A 385 22.89 -18.00 10.88
C GLY A 385 21.81 -17.33 11.72
N LEU A 386 21.34 -16.13 11.36
CA LEU A 386 20.21 -15.50 12.04
C LEU A 386 18.92 -16.26 11.78
N LYS A 387 18.19 -16.62 12.85
CA LYS A 387 16.94 -17.40 12.80
C LYS A 387 15.70 -16.60 13.18
N GLU A 388 15.81 -15.28 13.30
CA GLU A 388 14.66 -14.43 13.63
C GLU A 388 13.65 -14.46 12.47
N VAL A 389 12.38 -14.67 12.81
CA VAL A 389 11.26 -14.70 11.88
C VAL A 389 10.27 -13.60 12.30
N PRO A 390 9.76 -12.78 11.36
CA PRO A 390 10.10 -12.77 9.93
C PRO A 390 11.49 -12.20 9.61
N ALA A 391 12.09 -12.68 8.52
CA ALA A 391 13.48 -12.40 8.14
C ALA A 391 13.77 -10.92 7.85
N TRP A 392 12.75 -10.15 7.45
CA TRP A 392 12.92 -8.72 7.18
C TRP A 392 12.98 -7.87 8.46
N MET A 393 12.37 -8.31 9.56
CA MET A 393 12.31 -7.54 10.81
C MET A 393 13.68 -7.17 11.40
N PRO A 394 14.65 -8.09 11.54
CA PRO A 394 15.97 -7.73 12.02
C PRO A 394 16.68 -6.73 11.10
N VAL A 395 16.48 -6.81 9.78
CA VAL A 395 17.06 -5.87 8.81
C VAL A 395 16.49 -4.47 9.02
N LEU A 396 15.17 -4.34 9.11
CA LEU A 396 14.50 -3.04 9.31
C LEU A 396 14.92 -2.42 10.65
N ARG A 397 15.00 -3.23 11.71
CA ARG A 397 15.45 -2.80 13.04
C ARG A 397 16.90 -2.31 13.03
N CYS A 398 17.82 -3.08 12.45
CA CYS A 398 19.25 -2.74 12.46
C CYS A 398 19.57 -1.53 11.58
N THR A 399 18.88 -1.38 10.45
CA THR A 399 19.14 -0.29 9.51
C THR A 399 18.34 0.98 9.79
N GLY A 400 17.30 0.90 10.62
CA GLY A 400 16.31 1.98 10.79
C GLY A 400 15.52 2.29 9.52
N THR A 401 15.57 1.40 8.52
CA THR A 401 14.88 1.60 7.24
C THR A 401 13.37 1.44 7.44
N LYS A 402 12.62 2.37 6.88
CA LYS A 402 11.16 2.25 6.72
C LYS A 402 10.83 1.87 5.28
N ILE A 403 9.87 0.96 5.11
CA ILE A 403 9.44 0.50 3.79
C ILE A 403 7.92 0.44 3.71
N LEU A 404 7.38 0.72 2.53
CA LEU A 404 6.00 0.41 2.17
C LEU A 404 6.07 -0.39 0.88
N ALA A 405 5.73 -1.67 0.97
CA ALA A 405 5.81 -2.59 -0.16
C ALA A 405 4.57 -2.48 -1.05
N VAL A 406 4.35 -1.30 -1.63
CA VAL A 406 3.25 -1.02 -2.57
C VAL A 406 3.75 -0.85 -3.98
#